data_AF-A0A2P8FNM6-F1
#
_entry.id   AF-A0A2P8FNM6-F1
#
_cell.length_a   1.000
_cell.length_b   1.000
_cell.length_c   1.000
_cell.angle_alpha   90.00
_cell.angle_beta   90.00
_cell.angle_gamma   90.00
#
_symmetry.space_group_name_H-M   'P 1'
#
loop_
_entity.id
_entity.type
_entity.pdbx_description
1 polymer ?
#
loop_
_entity_poly.entity_id
_entity_poly.type
_entity_poly.pdbx_seq_one_letter_code
_entity_poly.pdbx_strand_id
1 'polypeptide(L)'
;MSNNSISTIIKDNEKFSPENYPKAFHELSILNQGVAHVAIYFKVEIVISYLKDHSLKTDWVEANPALARLITSGFFKTSHLESLFESCRNNKVFLYDLEEYVTRLLLIQRN
;
A
#
# COMPACT_ATOMS: atom_id res chain seq x y z
N MET A 1 10.17 -26.83 7.73
CA MET A 1 9.98 -25.91 6.59
C MET A 1 10.57 -24.57 6.99
N SER A 2 11.71 -24.21 6.40
CA SER A 2 12.39 -22.95 6.73
C SER A 2 11.73 -21.82 5.95
N ASN A 3 10.91 -21.02 6.63
CA ASN A 3 10.35 -19.79 6.06
C ASN A 3 11.48 -18.78 5.99
N ASN A 4 12.12 -18.68 4.82
CA ASN A 4 13.13 -17.67 4.56
C ASN A 4 12.40 -16.34 4.29
N SER A 5 11.82 -15.77 5.34
CA SER A 5 11.38 -14.38 5.35
C SER A 5 12.64 -13.54 5.34
N ILE A 6 13.09 -13.12 4.16
CA ILE A 6 14.10 -12.06 4.04
C ILE A 6 13.41 -10.81 4.59
N SER A 7 13.54 -10.57 5.90
CA SER A 7 13.11 -9.32 6.49
C SER A 7 14.07 -8.25 5.98
N THR A 8 13.59 -7.43 5.06
CA THR A 8 14.32 -6.22 4.68
C THR A 8 14.32 -5.32 5.89
N ILE A 9 15.45 -5.25 6.61
CA ILE A 9 15.64 -4.32 7.72
C ILE A 9 15.97 -2.97 7.11
N ILE A 10 15.00 -2.05 7.13
CA ILE A 10 15.20 -0.67 6.69
C ILE A 10 15.84 0.08 7.85
N LYS A 11 16.97 0.74 7.58
CA LYS A 11 17.66 1.52 8.62
C LYS A 11 16.88 2.81 8.90
N ASP A 12 17.00 3.33 10.12
CA ASP A 12 16.30 4.56 10.54
C ASP A 12 16.62 5.79 9.67
N ASN A 13 17.78 5.81 9.02
CA ASN A 13 18.24 6.89 8.15
C ASN A 13 18.24 6.50 6.66
N GLU A 14 17.71 5.33 6.31
CA GLU A 14 17.59 4.93 4.92
C GLU A 14 16.59 5.82 4.20
N LYS A 15 16.96 6.26 3.00
CA LYS A 15 16.06 7.04 2.14
C LYS A 15 15.21 6.09 1.31
N PHE A 16 13.94 6.46 1.14
CA PHE A 16 13.05 5.74 0.26
C PHE A 16 13.54 5.82 -1.19
N SER A 17 13.66 4.66 -1.85
CA SER A 17 13.82 4.58 -3.30
C SER A 17 13.01 3.39 -3.83
N PRO A 18 12.03 3.60 -4.72
CA PRO A 18 11.13 2.53 -5.16
C PRO A 18 11.85 1.44 -5.97
N GLU A 19 12.97 1.77 -6.61
CA GLU A 19 13.77 0.83 -7.40
C GLU A 19 14.36 -0.31 -6.56
N ASN A 20 14.50 -0.11 -5.24
CA ASN A 20 14.99 -1.13 -4.30
C ASN A 20 13.92 -2.17 -3.95
N TYR A 21 12.64 -1.93 -4.28
CA TYR A 21 11.51 -2.75 -3.85
C TYR A 21 10.62 -3.20 -5.02
N PRO A 22 11.18 -3.80 -6.08
CA PRO A 22 10.45 -4.05 -7.32
C PRO A 22 9.21 -4.95 -7.15
N LYS A 23 9.24 -5.90 -6.19
CA LYS A 23 8.08 -6.76 -5.90
C LYS A 23 6.92 -5.99 -5.26
N ALA A 24 7.21 -5.12 -4.29
CA ALA A 24 6.19 -4.29 -3.65
C ALA A 24 5.54 -3.33 -4.66
N PHE A 25 6.33 -2.74 -5.55
CA PHE A 25 5.80 -1.83 -6.57
C PHE A 25 5.12 -2.53 -7.74
N HIS A 26 5.45 -3.79 -8.01
CA HIS A 26 4.65 -4.64 -8.89
C HIS A 26 3.26 -4.91 -8.30
N GLU A 27 3.18 -5.27 -7.01
CA GLU A 27 1.90 -5.45 -6.30
C GLU A 27 1.07 -4.16 -6.32
N LEU A 28 1.68 -3.01 -6.04
CA LEU A 28 1.02 -1.70 -6.10
C LEU A 28 0.47 -1.39 -7.50
N SER A 29 1.22 -1.71 -8.56
CA SER A 29 0.76 -1.49 -9.94
C SER A 29 -0.50 -2.32 -10.26
N ILE A 30 -0.54 -3.58 -9.83
CA ILE A 30 -1.70 -4.46 -10.04
C ILE A 30 -2.90 -3.93 -9.24
N LEU A 31 -2.70 -3.56 -7.98
CA LEU A 31 -3.73 -2.98 -7.13
C LEU A 31 -4.29 -1.70 -7.78
N ASN A 32 -3.42 -0.78 -8.20
CA ASN A 32 -3.82 0.49 -8.82
C ASN A 32 -4.69 0.27 -10.07
N GLN A 33 -4.28 -0.66 -10.95
CA GLN A 33 -5.07 -1.02 -12.13
C GLN A 33 -6.44 -1.61 -11.75
N GLY A 34 -6.48 -2.49 -10.74
CA GLY A 34 -7.71 -3.11 -10.28
C GLY A 34 -8.69 -2.15 -9.62
N VAL A 35 -8.21 -1.05 -9.02
CA VAL A 35 -9.04 -0.03 -8.34
C VAL A 35 -9.21 1.26 -9.16
N ALA A 36 -8.70 1.31 -10.39
CA ALA A 36 -8.69 2.53 -11.21
C ALA A 36 -10.09 3.10 -11.44
N HIS A 37 -11.06 2.22 -11.71
CA HIS A 37 -12.46 2.56 -12.00
C HIS A 37 -13.30 2.91 -10.76
N VAL A 38 -12.76 2.70 -9.55
CA VAL A 38 -13.50 2.95 -8.32
C VAL A 38 -13.48 4.45 -7.97
N ALA A 39 -14.53 4.94 -7.29
CA ALA A 39 -14.62 6.32 -6.84
C ALA A 39 -13.37 6.76 -6.04
N ILE A 40 -13.07 8.06 -6.10
CA ILE A 40 -11.83 8.63 -5.53
C ILE A 40 -11.97 8.91 -4.03
N TYR A 41 -13.20 9.09 -3.51
CA TYR A 41 -13.43 9.39 -2.11
C TYR A 41 -12.67 8.41 -1.22
N PHE A 42 -11.81 8.91 -0.32
CA PHE A 42 -11.03 8.09 0.60
C PHE A 42 -10.20 6.96 -0.06
N LYS A 43 -10.01 6.93 -1.39
CA LYS A 43 -9.37 5.80 -2.08
C LYS A 43 -7.95 5.57 -1.55
N VAL A 44 -7.20 6.65 -1.46
CA VAL A 44 -5.81 6.64 -0.98
C VAL A 44 -5.77 6.20 0.48
N GLU A 45 -6.63 6.77 1.30
CA GLU A 45 -6.73 6.52 2.74
C GLU A 45 -7.08 5.07 3.04
N ILE A 46 -8.05 4.50 2.31
CA ILE A 46 -8.45 3.09 2.41
C ILE A 46 -7.26 2.19 2.04
N VAL A 47 -6.60 2.47 0.91
CA VAL A 47 -5.48 1.64 0.44
C VAL A 47 -4.31 1.68 1.43
N ILE A 48 -3.87 2.88 1.83
CA ILE A 48 -2.75 3.04 2.77
C ILE A 48 -3.09 2.41 4.13
N SER A 49 -4.29 2.65 4.67
CA SER A 49 -4.69 2.11 5.96
C SER A 49 -4.76 0.57 5.97
N TYR A 50 -5.25 -0.03 4.89
CA TYR A 50 -5.23 -1.48 4.72
C TYR A 50 -3.80 -2.03 4.67
N LEU A 51 -2.93 -1.43 3.84
CA LEU A 51 -1.55 -1.89 3.68
C LEU A 51 -0.70 -1.76 4.95
N LYS A 52 -1.04 -0.80 5.82
CA LYS A 52 -0.32 -0.58 7.08
C LYS A 52 -0.76 -1.52 8.19
N ASP A 53 -2.07 -1.64 8.39
CA ASP A 53 -2.61 -2.22 9.63
C ASP A 53 -3.84 -3.10 9.39
N HIS A 54 -4.18 -3.44 8.13
CA HIS A 54 -5.39 -4.19 7.77
C HIS A 54 -6.67 -3.61 8.38
N SER A 55 -6.70 -2.29 8.55
CA SER A 55 -7.78 -1.57 9.23
C SER A 55 -8.43 -0.53 8.33
N LEU A 56 -9.75 -0.38 8.44
CA LEU A 56 -10.54 0.59 7.69
C LEU A 56 -11.52 1.30 8.62
N LYS A 57 -11.67 2.61 8.49
CA LYS A 57 -12.69 3.38 9.22
C LYS A 57 -14.08 3.12 8.64
N THR A 58 -15.09 3.05 9.50
CA THR A 58 -16.49 2.83 9.10
C THR A 58 -16.95 3.82 8.04
N ASP A 59 -16.71 5.12 8.25
CA ASP A 59 -17.12 6.17 7.31
C ASP A 59 -16.50 6.00 5.91
N TRP A 60 -15.27 5.47 5.83
CA TRP A 60 -14.61 5.18 4.56
C TRP A 60 -15.24 3.99 3.84
N VAL A 61 -15.62 2.97 4.60
CA VAL A 61 -16.31 1.76 4.10
C VAL A 61 -17.71 2.12 3.60
N GLU A 62 -18.44 2.96 4.32
CA GLU A 62 -19.78 3.42 3.93
C GLU A 62 -19.73 4.30 2.67
N ALA A 63 -18.72 5.15 2.55
CA ALA A 63 -18.52 5.98 1.37
C ALA A 63 -18.04 5.17 0.14
N ASN A 64 -17.30 4.07 0.33
CA ASN A 64 -16.70 3.28 -0.76
C ASN A 64 -16.80 1.76 -0.52
N PRO A 65 -18.02 1.19 -0.44
CA PRO A 65 -18.21 -0.21 -0.08
C PRO A 65 -17.60 -1.17 -1.11
N ALA A 66 -17.59 -0.79 -2.40
CA ALA A 66 -16.96 -1.57 -3.46
C ALA A 66 -15.43 -1.65 -3.27
N LEU A 67 -14.78 -0.53 -2.97
CA LEU A 67 -13.33 -0.50 -2.74
C LEU A 67 -12.96 -1.31 -1.49
N ALA A 68 -13.69 -1.09 -0.40
CA ALA A 68 -13.45 -1.78 0.87
C ALA A 68 -13.58 -3.31 0.71
N ARG A 69 -14.57 -3.78 -0.02
CA ARG A 69 -14.72 -5.22 -0.32
C ARG A 69 -13.58 -5.74 -1.19
N LEU A 70 -13.22 -5.00 -2.24
CA LEU A 70 -12.20 -5.44 -3.17
C LEU A 70 -10.83 -5.55 -2.48
N ILE A 71 -10.45 -4.57 -1.66
CA ILE A 71 -9.16 -4.57 -0.96
C ILE A 71 -9.09 -5.62 0.15
N THR A 72 -10.19 -5.87 0.86
CA THR A 72 -10.24 -6.87 1.95
C THR A 72 -10.49 -8.30 1.47
N SER A 73 -10.85 -8.50 0.20
CA SER A 73 -11.15 -9.83 -0.36
C SER A 73 -9.96 -10.78 -0.48
N GLY A 74 -8.73 -10.27 -0.37
CA GLY A 74 -7.51 -11.04 -0.68
C GLY A 74 -7.29 -11.27 -2.18
N PHE A 75 -8.07 -10.63 -3.06
CA PHE A 75 -7.89 -10.70 -4.52
C PHE A 75 -6.53 -10.17 -4.96
N PHE A 76 -6.08 -9.06 -4.35
CA PHE A 76 -4.75 -8.52 -4.60
C PHE A 76 -3.73 -9.15 -3.65
N LYS A 77 -2.60 -9.58 -4.21
CA LYS A 77 -1.44 -9.94 -3.40
C LYS A 77 -0.71 -8.66 -3.02
N THR A 78 -0.66 -8.37 -1.72
CA THR A 78 -0.06 -7.16 -1.14
C THR A 78 1.04 -7.47 -0.11
N SER A 79 1.46 -8.74 -0.01
CA SER A 79 2.38 -9.22 1.01
C SER A 79 3.75 -8.51 1.03
N HIS A 80 4.31 -8.16 -0.13
CA HIS A 80 5.60 -7.45 -0.17
C HIS A 80 5.41 -5.97 0.16
N LEU A 81 4.30 -5.38 -0.26
CA LEU A 81 3.96 -3.99 0.03
C LEU A 81 3.65 -3.79 1.52
N GLU A 82 2.88 -4.69 2.13
CA GLU A 82 2.63 -4.72 3.57
C GLU A 82 3.92 -4.94 4.36
N SER A 83 4.77 -5.89 3.93
CA SER A 83 6.07 -6.09 4.57
C SER A 83 6.95 -4.85 4.48
N LEU A 84 6.85 -4.05 3.41
CA LEU A 84 7.58 -2.79 3.27
C LEU A 84 7.09 -1.74 4.27
N PHE A 85 5.77 -1.59 4.41
CA PHE A 85 5.17 -0.71 5.42
C PHE A 85 5.58 -1.11 6.85
N GLU A 86 5.59 -2.41 7.14
CA GLU A 86 6.01 -2.91 8.44
C GLU A 86 7.49 -2.65 8.71
N SER A 87 8.36 -2.95 7.74
CA SER A 87 9.80 -2.75 7.86
C SER A 87 10.21 -1.29 8.06
N CYS A 88 9.43 -0.32 7.56
CA CYS A 88 9.74 1.11 7.70
C CYS A 88 8.97 1.83 8.82
N ARG A 89 8.19 1.12 9.65
CA ARG A 89 7.32 1.72 10.69
C ARG A 89 8.05 2.69 11.63
N ASN A 90 9.33 2.44 11.90
CA ASN A 90 10.18 3.28 12.77
C ASN A 90 10.91 4.42 12.03
N ASN A 91 11.16 4.29 10.72
CA ASN A 91 11.75 5.33 9.89
C ASN A 91 10.64 6.26 9.36
N LYS A 92 10.37 7.35 10.08
CA LYS A 92 9.26 8.27 9.76
C LYS A 92 9.43 8.98 8.42
N VAL A 93 10.67 9.27 8.01
CA VAL A 93 10.95 9.89 6.72
C VAL A 93 10.63 8.92 5.59
N PHE A 94 11.11 7.68 5.70
CA PHE A 94 10.81 6.63 4.72
C PHE A 94 9.31 6.36 4.62
N LEU A 95 8.63 6.23 5.77
CA LEU A 95 7.19 5.98 5.79
C LEU A 95 6.41 7.10 5.11
N TYR A 96 6.77 8.36 5.37
CA TYR A 96 6.16 9.52 4.71
C TYR A 96 6.39 9.48 3.19
N ASP A 97 7.62 9.27 2.75
CA ASP A 97 7.97 9.21 1.31
C ASP A 97 7.25 8.05 0.60
N LEU A 98 7.10 6.90 1.28
CA LEU A 98 6.36 5.75 0.78
C LEU A 98 4.86 6.06 0.63
N GLU A 99 4.23 6.64 1.65
CA GLU A 99 2.82 7.04 1.63
C GLU A 99 2.57 8.08 0.52
N GLU A 100 3.47 9.05 0.36
CA GLU A 100 3.39 10.05 -0.70
C GLU A 100 3.51 9.40 -2.09
N TYR A 101 4.45 8.47 -2.27
CA TYR A 101 4.62 7.77 -3.53
C TYR A 101 3.39 6.93 -3.91
N VAL A 102 2.81 6.19 -2.95
CA VAL A 102 1.56 5.44 -3.13
C VAL A 102 0.42 6.38 -3.49
N THR A 103 0.30 7.51 -2.79
CA THR A 103 -0.72 8.54 -3.04
C THR A 103 -0.63 9.05 -4.48
N ARG A 104 0.56 9.44 -4.93
CA ARG A 104 0.77 9.93 -6.29
C ARG A 104 0.36 8.89 -7.33
N LEU A 105 0.72 7.62 -7.14
CA LEU A 105 0.36 6.56 -8.09
C LEU A 105 -1.15 6.29 -8.16
N LEU A 106 -1.87 6.35 -7.03
CA LEU A 106 -3.31 6.12 -6.97
C LEU A 106 -4.12 7.31 -7.51
N LEU A 107 -3.56 8.52 -7.46
CA LEU A 107 -4.21 9.74 -7.96
C LEU A 107 -3.93 10.02 -9.44
N ILE A 108 -2.81 9.54 -9.99
CA ILE A 108 -2.52 9.64 -11.42
C ILE A 108 -3.45 8.67 -12.15
N GLN A 109 -4.67 9.14 -12.41
CA GLN A 109 -5.52 8.55 -13.44
C GLN A 109 -4.84 8.85 -14.77
N ARG A 110 -4.32 7.80 -15.42
CA ARG A 110 -3.93 7.91 -16.82
C ARG A 110 -5.19 8.22 -17.62
N ASN A 111 -5.33 9.50 -18.01
CA ASN A 111 -6.17 9.93 -19.12
C ASN A 111 -5.84 9.14 -20.39
#